data_AF-A0A7J4VKH7-F1
#
_entry.id   AF-A0A7J4VKH7-F1
#
_cell.length_a   1.000
_cell.length_b   1.000
_cell.length_c   1.000
_cell.angle_alpha   90.00
_cell.angle_beta   90.00
_cell.angle_gamma   90.00
#
_symmetry.space_group_name_H-M   'P 1'
#
loop_
_entity.id
_entity.type
_entity.pdbx_description
1 polymer ?
#
loop_
_entity_poly.entity_id
_entity_poly.type
_entity_poly.pdbx_seq_one_letter_code
_entity_poly.pdbx_strand_id
1 'polypeptide(L)'
;MAVNEPAPINPEDVERINAPAFYGSTIQAVWAGNDLTLVFAKPHPVINKKAESPDQQFGAVLETQAIISLSPQTAKDLFLLLQGTVKRYEDQFGVISTEYTQRAEKGDK
;
A
#
# COMPACT_ATOMS: atom_id res chain seq x y z
N MET A 1 -0.26 20.82 -29.54
CA MET A 1 -1.50 20.39 -28.85
C MET A 1 -1.60 21.23 -27.59
N ALA A 2 -2.65 22.04 -27.45
CA ALA A 2 -2.86 22.83 -26.24
C ALA A 2 -3.21 21.89 -25.09
N VAL A 3 -2.42 21.95 -24.01
CA VAL A 3 -2.75 21.27 -22.76
C VAL A 3 -3.93 22.04 -22.18
N ASN A 4 -5.13 21.44 -22.20
CA ASN A 4 -6.28 22.01 -21.51
C ASN A 4 -5.92 22.04 -20.03
N GLU A 5 -5.71 23.23 -19.47
CA GLU A 5 -5.62 23.37 -18.02
C GLU A 5 -6.92 22.86 -17.42
N PRO A 6 -6.86 21.98 -16.40
CA PRO A 6 -8.07 21.52 -15.74
C PRO A 6 -8.80 22.74 -15.19
N ALA A 7 -10.11 22.81 -15.49
CA ALA A 7 -10.95 23.88 -14.97
C ALA A 7 -10.81 23.96 -13.44
N PRO A 8 -10.78 25.17 -12.86
CA PRO A 8 -10.66 25.33 -11.42
C PRO A 8 -11.78 24.56 -10.71
N ILE A 9 -11.40 23.71 -9.75
CA ILE A 9 -12.35 22.93 -8.95
C ILE A 9 -12.96 23.87 -7.92
N ASN A 10 -14.24 24.21 -8.07
CA ASN A 10 -14.96 24.98 -7.05
C ASN A 10 -15.22 24.08 -5.84
N PRO A 11 -14.85 24.49 -4.62
CA PRO A 11 -15.10 23.70 -3.40
C PRO A 11 -16.57 23.34 -3.16
N GLU A 12 -17.48 24.12 -3.74
CA GLU A 12 -18.95 23.98 -3.64
C GLU A 12 -19.48 22.79 -4.45
N ASP A 13 -18.74 22.38 -5.49
CA ASP A 13 -19.10 21.30 -6.41
C ASP A 13 -18.49 19.94 -5.99
N VAL A 14 -17.84 19.86 -4.81
CA VAL A 14 -17.10 18.67 -4.38
C VAL A 14 -17.71 18.05 -3.13
N GLU A 15 -18.23 16.83 -3.27
CA GLU A 15 -18.59 15.99 -2.13
C GLU A 15 -17.37 15.18 -1.67
N ARG A 16 -17.05 15.23 -0.38
CA ARG A 16 -16.01 14.37 0.18
C ARG A 16 -16.50 12.94 0.23
N ILE A 17 -15.71 12.01 -0.31
CA ILE A 17 -15.95 10.58 -0.12
C ILE A 17 -15.87 10.28 1.39
N ASN A 18 -16.99 9.85 1.97
CA ASN A 18 -17.04 9.39 3.36
C ASN A 18 -16.51 7.96 3.48
N ALA A 19 -15.21 7.79 3.20
CA ALA A 19 -14.50 6.53 3.32
C ALA A 19 -13.37 6.65 4.35
N PRO A 20 -13.13 5.60 5.16
CA PRO A 20 -12.01 5.61 6.08
C PRO A 20 -10.69 5.59 5.29
N ALA A 21 -9.80 6.53 5.62
CA ALA A 21 -8.46 6.59 5.07
C ALA A 21 -7.47 5.93 6.04
N PHE A 22 -6.79 4.88 5.58
CA PHE A 22 -5.80 4.16 6.36
C PHE A 22 -4.41 4.31 5.73
N TYR A 23 -3.41 4.60 6.54
CA TYR A 23 -2.02 4.56 6.13
C TYR A 23 -1.42 3.20 6.51
N GLY A 24 -1.05 2.40 5.52
CA GLY A 24 -0.30 1.16 5.69
C GLY A 24 1.08 1.28 5.04
N SER A 25 2.14 1.01 5.79
CA SER A 25 3.52 0.99 5.26
C SER A 25 3.98 -0.41 4.83
N THR A 26 3.17 -1.43 5.13
CA THR A 26 3.42 -2.82 4.78
C THR A 26 2.16 -3.44 4.22
N ILE A 27 2.32 -4.30 3.22
CA ILE A 27 1.26 -5.15 2.67
C ILE A 27 1.71 -6.60 2.73
N GLN A 28 0.83 -7.47 3.24
CA GLN A 28 1.02 -8.91 3.19
C GLN A 28 -0.11 -9.50 2.35
N ALA A 29 0.25 -10.37 1.40
CA ALA A 29 -0.72 -11.07 0.56
C ALA A 29 -0.76 -12.54 0.94
N VAL A 30 -1.94 -13.03 1.29
CA VAL A 30 -2.19 -14.44 1.64
C VAL A 30 -3.20 -15.01 0.67
N TRP A 31 -2.85 -16.10 -0.01
CA TRP A 31 -3.74 -16.83 -0.90
C TRP A 31 -4.24 -18.09 -0.19
N ALA A 32 -5.56 -18.22 -0.02
CA ALA A 32 -6.19 -19.36 0.62
C ALA A 32 -7.32 -19.89 -0.26
N GLY A 33 -7.04 -20.97 -0.99
CA GLY A 33 -7.99 -21.54 -1.94
C GLY A 33 -8.33 -20.55 -3.05
N ASN A 34 -9.56 -20.03 -3.03
CA ASN A 34 -10.06 -19.08 -4.03
C ASN A 34 -10.08 -17.63 -3.53
N ASP A 35 -9.59 -17.33 -2.33
CA ASP A 35 -9.60 -15.97 -1.80
C ASP A 35 -8.17 -15.44 -1.63
N LEU A 36 -7.95 -14.22 -2.12
CA LEU A 36 -6.77 -13.41 -1.81
C LEU A 36 -7.12 -12.48 -0.65
N THR A 37 -6.37 -12.56 0.45
CA THR A 37 -6.47 -11.59 1.54
C THR A 37 -5.24 -10.69 1.55
N LEU A 38 -5.46 -9.39 1.45
CA LEU A 38 -4.46 -8.35 1.60
C LEU A 38 -4.56 -7.77 3.02
N VAL A 39 -3.47 -7.85 3.77
CA VAL A 39 -3.35 -7.27 5.11
C VAL A 39 -2.43 -6.06 5.04
N PHE A 40 -2.98 -4.89 5.34
CA PHE A 40 -2.23 -3.64 5.45
C PHE A 40 -1.91 -3.37 6.91
N ALA A 41 -0.65 -3.13 7.21
CA ALA A 41 -0.19 -2.82 8.56
C ALA A 41 0.83 -1.68 8.57
N LYS A 42 1.00 -1.06 9.74
CA LYS A 42 2.02 -0.06 10.01
C LYS A 42 2.84 -0.46 11.24
N PRO A 43 4.14 -0.13 11.33
CA PRO A 43 4.89 -0.27 12.56
C PRO A 43 4.34 0.71 13.60
N HIS A 44 3.94 0.20 14.76
CA HIS A 44 3.53 0.97 15.91
C HIS A 44 4.62 0.87 16.98
N PRO A 45 5.19 1.99 17.44
CA PRO A 45 6.21 1.98 18.48
C PRO A 45 5.58 1.53 19.81
N VAL A 46 6.22 0.59 20.49
CA VAL A 46 5.73 0.03 21.75
C VAL A 46 6.80 0.10 22.83
N ILE A 47 6.32 0.19 24.07
CA ILE A 47 7.14 0.05 25.28
C ILE A 47 6.80 -1.29 25.92
N ASN A 48 7.76 -2.22 25.90
CA ASN A 48 7.62 -3.51 26.56
C ASN A 48 7.87 -3.37 28.08
N LYS A 49 6.79 -3.34 28.86
CA LYS A 49 6.85 -3.22 30.33
C LYS A 49 7.43 -4.45 31.04
N LYS A 50 7.63 -5.57 30.33
CA LYS A 50 8.18 -6.82 30.87
C LYS A 50 9.61 -7.10 30.38
N ALA A 51 10.24 -6.15 29.70
CA ALA A 51 11.61 -6.30 29.22
C ALA A 51 12.59 -6.47 30.40
N GLU A 52 13.50 -7.43 30.30
CA GLU A 52 14.53 -7.70 31.33
C GLU A 52 15.75 -6.78 31.16
N SER A 53 15.88 -6.11 30.02
CA SER A 53 16.96 -5.19 29.71
C SER A 53 16.49 -3.94 28.95
N PRO A 54 17.18 -2.79 29.06
CA PRO A 54 16.76 -1.52 28.43
C PRO A 54 16.68 -1.56 26.90
N ASP A 55 17.53 -2.37 26.26
CA ASP A 55 17.56 -2.59 24.81
C ASP A 55 16.34 -3.38 24.29
N GLN A 56 15.63 -4.10 25.16
CA GLN A 56 14.39 -4.80 24.83
C GLN A 56 13.13 -3.99 25.17
N GLN A 57 13.29 -2.83 25.81
CA GLN A 57 12.18 -2.03 26.30
C GLN A 57 11.45 -1.29 25.17
N PHE A 58 12.18 -0.90 24.12
CA PHE A 58 11.63 -0.20 22.97
C PHE A 58 11.61 -1.10 21.75
N GLY A 59 10.47 -1.15 21.07
CA GLY A 59 10.33 -1.91 19.84
C GLY A 59 9.24 -1.36 18.94
N ALA A 60 8.99 -2.06 17.85
CA ALA A 60 7.85 -1.81 16.98
C ALA A 60 7.08 -3.11 16.77
N VAL A 61 5.76 -3.05 16.82
CA VAL A 61 4.87 -4.15 16.42
C VAL A 61 4.11 -3.74 15.17
N LEU A 62 3.80 -4.70 14.30
CA LEU A 62 2.93 -4.42 13.17
C LEU A 62 1.49 -4.33 13.66
N GLU A 63 0.89 -3.15 13.53
CA GLU A 63 -0.51 -2.88 13.84
C GLU A 63 -1.32 -2.94 12.54
N THR A 64 -2.23 -3.91 12.43
CA THR A 64 -3.12 -4.06 11.28
C THR A 64 -4.03 -2.83 11.16
N GLN A 65 -4.04 -2.22 9.98
CA GLN A 65 -4.86 -1.05 9.66
C GLN A 65 -6.07 -1.43 8.81
N ALA A 66 -5.91 -2.37 7.88
CA ALA A 66 -7.00 -2.84 7.02
C ALA A 66 -6.77 -4.28 6.56
N ILE A 67 -7.86 -5.01 6.36
CA ILE A 67 -7.88 -6.32 5.73
C ILE A 67 -8.85 -6.25 4.56
N ILE A 68 -8.39 -6.62 3.37
CA ILE A 68 -9.20 -6.64 2.15
C ILE A 68 -9.19 -8.06 1.61
N SER A 69 -10.36 -8.70 1.55
CA SER A 69 -10.54 -10.00 0.92
C SER A 69 -11.07 -9.83 -0.50
N LEU A 70 -10.45 -10.52 -1.45
CA LEU A 70 -10.69 -10.40 -2.87
C LEU A 70 -10.87 -11.79 -3.48
N SER A 71 -11.84 -11.91 -4.39
CA SER A 71 -11.91 -13.05 -5.30
C SER A 71 -10.72 -13.04 -6.28
N PRO A 72 -10.42 -14.14 -7.00
CA PRO A 72 -9.31 -14.17 -7.95
C PRO A 72 -9.53 -13.22 -9.14
N GLN A 73 -10.80 -13.03 -9.53
CA GLN A 73 -11.17 -12.11 -10.61
C GLN A 73 -10.89 -10.66 -10.19
N THR A 74 -11.38 -10.27 -9.01
CA THR A 74 -11.15 -8.93 -8.45
C THR A 74 -9.66 -8.66 -8.20
N ALA A 75 -8.92 -9.67 -7.74
CA ALA A 75 -7.47 -9.56 -7.56
C ALA A 75 -6.74 -9.28 -8.88
N LYS A 76 -7.15 -9.94 -9.98
CA LYS A 76 -6.61 -9.69 -11.32
C LYS A 76 -6.90 -8.27 -11.78
N ASP A 77 -8.13 -7.81 -11.62
CA ASP A 77 -8.53 -6.46 -12.00
C ASP A 77 -7.74 -5.40 -11.21
N LEU A 78 -7.59 -5.61 -9.89
CA LEU A 78 -6.76 -4.74 -9.03
C LEU A 78 -5.30 -4.70 -9.50
N PHE A 79 -4.71 -5.85 -9.84
CA PHE A 79 -3.34 -5.91 -10.35
C PHE A 79 -3.17 -5.06 -11.61
N LEU A 80 -4.07 -5.17 -12.58
CA LEU A 80 -3.99 -4.41 -13.84
C LEU A 80 -4.14 -2.90 -13.60
N LEU A 81 -5.05 -2.50 -12.70
CA LEU A 81 -5.24 -1.09 -12.32
C LEU A 81 -4.00 -0.51 -11.65
N LEU A 82 -3.41 -1.24 -10.70
CA LEU A 82 -2.20 -0.80 -9.98
C LEU A 82 -1.01 -0.73 -10.93
N GLN A 83 -0.80 -1.74 -11.78
CA GLN A 83 0.29 -1.75 -12.76
C GLN A 83 0.19 -0.55 -13.71
N GLY A 84 -1.01 -0.27 -14.25
CA GLY A 84 -1.22 0.88 -15.12
C GLY A 84 -0.96 2.22 -14.42
N THR A 85 -1.32 2.33 -13.14
CA THR A 85 -1.10 3.53 -12.34
C THR A 85 0.38 3.77 -12.04
N VAL A 86 1.09 2.73 -11.58
CA VAL A 86 2.54 2.80 -11.33
C VAL A 86 3.26 3.15 -12.62
N LYS A 87 2.94 2.49 -13.73
CA LYS A 87 3.57 2.80 -15.02
C LYS A 87 3.40 4.27 -15.42
N ARG A 88 2.20 4.83 -15.32
CA ARG A 88 1.96 6.25 -15.63
C ARG A 88 2.75 7.18 -14.72
N TYR A 89 2.86 6.84 -13.44
CA TYR A 89 3.67 7.60 -12.50
C TYR A 89 5.15 7.55 -12.91
N GLU A 90 5.70 6.37 -13.21
CA GLU A 90 7.09 6.20 -13.61
C GLU A 90 7.42 6.90 -14.94
N ASP A 91 6.50 6.87 -15.90
CA ASP A 91 6.63 7.57 -17.18
C ASP A 91 6.70 9.11 -16.97
N GLN A 92 6.14 9.64 -15.87
CA GLN A 92 6.14 11.07 -15.53
C GLN A 92 7.29 11.50 -14.61
N PHE A 93 7.62 10.69 -13.60
CA PHE A 93 8.49 11.07 -12.49
C PHE A 93 9.77 10.22 -12.37
N GLY A 94 9.93 9.21 -13.23
CA GLY A 94 11.06 8.29 -13.22
C GLY A 94 10.76 6.96 -12.53
N VAL A 95 11.57 5.94 -12.83
CA VAL A 95 11.39 4.56 -12.38
C VAL A 95 11.50 4.46 -10.86
N ILE A 96 10.55 3.76 -10.23
CA ILE A 96 10.57 3.48 -8.80
C ILE A 96 11.38 2.20 -8.57
N SER A 97 12.61 2.37 -8.08
CA SER A 97 13.42 1.24 -7.62
C SER A 97 13.26 1.06 -6.11
N THR A 98 12.86 -0.14 -5.69
CA THR A 98 12.83 -0.57 -4.28
C THR A 98 13.77 -1.74 -4.08
N GLU A 99 14.13 -2.05 -2.83
CA GLU A 99 14.91 -3.27 -2.56
C GLU A 99 14.20 -4.54 -3.04
N TYR A 100 12.86 -4.57 -2.96
CA TYR A 100 12.06 -5.70 -3.44
C TYR A 100 12.15 -5.86 -4.95
N THR A 101 11.97 -4.77 -5.72
CA THR A 101 12.05 -4.83 -7.19
C THR A 101 13.45 -5.21 -7.65
N GLN A 102 14.50 -4.71 -6.98
CA GLN A 102 15.89 -5.09 -7.27
C GLN A 102 16.17 -6.59 -7.01
N ARG A 103 15.58 -7.19 -5.97
CA ARG A 103 15.72 -8.63 -5.70
C ARG A 103 14.96 -9.48 -6.71
N ALA A 104 13.75 -9.06 -7.06
CA ALA A 104 12.93 -9.74 -8.06
C ALA A 104 13.59 -9.74 -9.45
N GLU A 105 14.22 -8.63 -9.85
CA GLU A 105 14.98 -8.53 -11.11
C GLU A 105 16.25 -9.40 -11.12
N LYS A 106 16.87 -9.60 -9.95
CA LYS A 106 18.05 -10.47 -9.79
C LYS A 106 17.70 -11.96 -9.77
N GLY A 107 16.43 -12.32 -9.74
CA GLY A 107 15.98 -13.72 -9.75
C GLY A 107 16.12 -14.44 -8.41
N ASP A 108 16.42 -13.73 -7.32
CA ASP A 108 16.42 -14.29 -5.98
C ASP A 108 14.96 -14.43 -5.51
N LYS A 109 14.36 -15.60 -5.79
CA LYS A 109 13.08 -16.01 -5.22
C LYS A 109 13.28 -16.81 -3.94
#